data_AF-A0A7S4IXC2-F1
#
_entry.id   AF-A0A7S4IXC2-F1
#
_cell.length_a   1.000
_cell.length_b   1.000
_cell.length_c   1.000
_cell.angle_alpha   90.00
_cell.angle_beta   90.00
_cell.angle_gamma   90.00
#
_symmetry.space_group_name_H-M   'P 1'
#
loop_
_entity.id
_entity.type
_entity.pdbx_description
1 polymer ?
#
loop_
_entity_poly.entity_id
_entity_poly.type
_entity_poly.pdbx_seq_one_letter_code
_entity_poly.pdbx_strand_id
1 'polypeptide(L)'
;MSEQFDIVKEVQVGFDALFASGGGGDRYGGGDGGSIGGGGASDLSHPYHRLEKAAVLQDARIFHDDKIVREHPRRCVTILAQLLRLRDLVAAGGGGKDYNENEALEIFFGATKLFVSNDASLRRMVYLFIKDICALVDPASVIIVTSSLTKDMTCDIDLYRANALRVLCRIIDASMLSAIERYVKQAIVDSSPVVSSAALVSAAHLSSSDPECGSIVRRWVGEAAVAIESQNGMVQFHAVGLMYSIRCRDRLGVSKIVQQYG
;
A
#
# COMPACT_ATOMS: atom_id res chain seq x y z
N MET A 1 -12.74 -4.63 -31.52
CA MET A 1 -13.61 -3.88 -30.58
C MET A 1 -13.95 -4.68 -29.33
N SER A 2 -14.28 -5.98 -29.40
CA SER A 2 -14.51 -6.81 -28.19
C SER A 2 -13.22 -7.12 -27.41
N GLU A 3 -12.14 -7.51 -28.07
CA GLU A 3 -10.86 -7.87 -27.40
C GLU A 3 -10.17 -6.68 -26.70
N GLN A 4 -10.28 -5.46 -27.25
CA GLN A 4 -9.75 -4.24 -26.61
C GLN A 4 -10.50 -3.85 -25.33
N PHE A 5 -11.79 -4.22 -25.19
CA PHE A 5 -12.55 -4.00 -23.95
C PHE A 5 -12.20 -5.04 -22.88
N ASP A 6 -11.74 -6.23 -23.26
CA ASP A 6 -11.35 -7.29 -22.33
C ASP A 6 -10.00 -7.01 -21.66
N ILE A 7 -9.01 -6.49 -22.41
CA ILE A 7 -7.73 -6.04 -21.83
C ILE A 7 -7.98 -4.94 -20.79
N VAL A 8 -8.81 -3.95 -21.10
CA VAL A 8 -9.13 -2.83 -20.18
C VAL A 8 -9.85 -3.32 -18.91
N LYS A 9 -10.69 -4.34 -19.01
CA LYS A 9 -11.31 -4.98 -17.83
C LYS A 9 -10.31 -5.81 -17.03
N GLU A 10 -9.38 -6.51 -17.67
CA GLU A 10 -8.31 -7.24 -16.97
C GLU A 10 -7.36 -6.28 -16.24
N VAL A 11 -7.05 -5.13 -16.82
CA VAL A 11 -6.28 -4.07 -16.14
C VAL A 11 -7.04 -3.54 -14.93
N GLN A 12 -8.33 -3.21 -15.09
CA GLN A 12 -9.15 -2.71 -13.99
C GLN A 12 -9.34 -3.75 -12.88
N VAL A 13 -9.56 -5.03 -13.22
CA VAL A 13 -9.71 -6.13 -12.25
C VAL A 13 -8.38 -6.46 -11.57
N GLY A 14 -7.26 -6.43 -12.29
CA GLY A 14 -5.93 -6.60 -11.70
C GLY A 14 -5.53 -5.44 -10.78
N PHE A 15 -5.89 -4.21 -11.16
CA PHE A 15 -5.70 -3.00 -10.36
C PHE A 15 -6.61 -3.04 -9.12
N ASP A 16 -7.90 -3.32 -9.28
CA ASP A 16 -8.85 -3.47 -8.18
C ASP A 16 -8.45 -4.63 -7.25
N ALA A 17 -7.95 -5.76 -7.75
CA ALA A 17 -7.44 -6.86 -6.90
C ALA A 17 -6.17 -6.49 -6.10
N LEU A 18 -5.32 -5.61 -6.66
CA LEU A 18 -4.16 -5.04 -5.96
C LEU A 18 -4.54 -4.06 -4.84
N PHE A 19 -5.73 -3.43 -4.93
CA PHE A 19 -6.21 -2.41 -3.99
C PHE A 19 -7.40 -2.84 -3.11
N ALA A 20 -8.09 -3.94 -3.45
CA ALA A 20 -9.26 -4.47 -2.75
C ALA A 20 -8.92 -5.25 -1.48
N SER A 21 -7.64 -5.36 -1.08
CA SER A 21 -7.29 -5.91 0.24
C SER A 21 -7.59 -4.94 1.41
N GLY A 22 -8.54 -4.03 1.22
CA GLY A 22 -8.97 -3.02 2.18
C GLY A 22 -10.45 -2.69 1.98
N GLY A 23 -11.31 -3.68 2.22
CA GLY A 23 -12.77 -3.53 2.11
C GLY A 23 -13.42 -4.89 1.99
N GLY A 24 -13.86 -5.44 3.12
CA GLY A 24 -14.50 -6.75 3.17
C GLY A 24 -15.87 -6.79 2.47
N GLY A 25 -16.33 -8.03 2.24
CA GLY A 25 -17.74 -8.35 2.17
C GLY A 25 -18.31 -8.66 0.79
N ASP A 26 -18.34 -9.97 0.51
CA ASP A 26 -19.38 -10.66 -0.24
C ASP A 26 -19.54 -10.41 -1.75
N ARG A 27 -19.22 -11.47 -2.51
CA ARG A 27 -20.22 -12.19 -3.30
C ARG A 27 -19.59 -13.40 -3.99
N TYR A 28 -19.91 -14.61 -3.51
CA TYR A 28 -20.30 -15.73 -4.37
C TYR A 28 -21.17 -16.68 -3.56
N GLY A 29 -22.47 -16.59 -3.78
CA GLY A 29 -23.43 -17.62 -3.37
C GLY A 29 -23.74 -18.53 -4.54
N GLY A 30 -23.90 -19.83 -4.23
CA GLY A 30 -24.77 -20.75 -4.97
C GLY A 30 -24.09 -21.99 -5.55
N GLY A 31 -24.46 -23.16 -5.01
CA GLY A 31 -24.60 -24.39 -5.82
C GLY A 31 -24.00 -25.68 -5.28
N ASP A 32 -24.85 -26.48 -4.62
CA ASP A 32 -24.91 -27.95 -4.60
C ASP A 32 -23.83 -28.82 -3.90
N GLY A 33 -24.23 -29.34 -2.73
CA GLY A 33 -24.69 -30.74 -2.61
C GLY A 33 -23.67 -31.85 -2.86
N GLY A 34 -22.98 -32.30 -1.80
CA GLY A 34 -22.23 -33.56 -1.81
C GLY A 34 -21.66 -33.91 -0.44
N SER A 35 -22.43 -34.63 0.38
CA SER A 35 -21.95 -35.26 1.61
C SER A 35 -20.91 -36.33 1.31
N ILE A 36 -19.65 -36.14 1.73
CA ILE A 36 -18.74 -37.22 2.13
C ILE A 36 -17.88 -36.74 3.30
N GLY A 37 -18.00 -37.43 4.43
CA GLY A 37 -17.15 -37.21 5.60
C GLY A 37 -15.74 -37.76 5.43
N GLY A 38 -14.80 -37.20 6.19
CA GLY A 38 -13.43 -37.68 6.30
C GLY A 38 -12.53 -36.59 6.88
N GLY A 39 -12.24 -36.68 8.17
CA GLY A 39 -11.42 -35.72 8.88
C GLY A 39 -9.92 -35.81 8.55
N GLY A 40 -9.21 -34.75 8.94
CA GLY A 40 -7.79 -34.81 9.28
C GLY A 40 -6.85 -34.05 8.36
N ALA A 41 -6.17 -33.07 8.95
CA ALA A 41 -4.86 -32.54 8.57
C ALA A 41 -4.77 -31.54 7.41
N SER A 42 -5.20 -30.29 7.64
CA SER A 42 -4.58 -29.13 6.99
C SER A 42 -4.50 -27.85 7.83
N ASP A 43 -4.92 -27.88 9.10
CA ASP A 43 -4.98 -26.69 9.97
C ASP A 43 -3.85 -26.63 11.03
N LEU A 44 -2.77 -27.39 10.80
CA LEU A 44 -1.56 -27.40 11.63
C LEU A 44 -0.36 -26.96 10.79
N SER A 45 0.02 -25.69 10.92
CA SER A 45 1.43 -25.20 10.97
C SER A 45 1.64 -23.75 10.52
N HIS A 46 0.67 -22.83 10.66
CA HIS A 46 1.06 -21.42 10.69
C HIS A 46 1.84 -21.14 12.00
N PRO A 47 3.06 -20.56 11.97
CA PRO A 47 3.92 -20.35 13.15
C PRO A 47 3.34 -19.40 14.24
N TYR A 48 2.09 -18.96 14.08
CA TYR A 48 1.40 -17.99 14.91
C TYR A 48 -0.03 -18.42 15.29
N HIS A 49 -0.34 -19.72 15.30
CA HIS A 49 -1.70 -20.23 15.56
C HIS A 49 -2.26 -19.92 16.97
N ARG A 50 -1.42 -19.50 17.92
CA ARG A 50 -1.82 -19.17 19.30
C ARG A 50 -1.16 -17.87 19.76
N LEU A 51 -1.41 -16.77 19.06
CA LEU A 51 -0.98 -15.46 19.52
C LEU A 51 -1.98 -14.89 20.52
N GLU A 52 -1.51 -14.57 21.72
CA GLU A 52 -2.27 -13.78 22.69
C GLU A 52 -1.99 -12.30 22.47
N LYS A 53 -3.05 -11.53 22.16
CA LYS A 53 -2.95 -10.09 21.88
C LYS A 53 -2.17 -9.33 22.95
N ALA A 54 -2.46 -9.59 24.24
CA ALA A 54 -1.79 -8.92 25.36
C ALA A 54 -0.28 -9.20 25.40
N ALA A 55 0.14 -10.43 25.11
CA ALA A 55 1.56 -10.80 25.08
C ALA A 55 2.29 -10.10 23.93
N VAL A 56 1.70 -10.06 22.73
CA VAL A 56 2.30 -9.40 21.57
C VAL A 56 2.40 -7.87 21.79
N LEU A 57 1.38 -7.25 22.40
CA LEU A 57 1.42 -5.84 22.76
C LEU A 57 2.51 -5.53 23.79
N GLN A 58 2.71 -6.42 24.77
CA GLN A 58 3.78 -6.28 25.74
C GLN A 58 5.16 -6.41 25.07
N ASP A 59 5.33 -7.35 24.15
CA ASP A 59 6.55 -7.52 23.37
C ASP A 59 6.84 -6.30 22.47
N ALA A 60 5.80 -5.66 21.91
CA ALA A 60 5.93 -4.47 21.09
C ALA A 60 6.58 -3.28 21.82
N ARG A 61 6.60 -3.27 23.16
CA ARG A 61 7.28 -2.22 23.94
C ARG A 61 8.77 -2.14 23.67
N ILE A 62 9.41 -3.19 23.16
CA ILE A 62 10.82 -3.14 22.78
C ILE A 62 11.10 -2.12 21.67
N PHE A 63 10.08 -1.70 20.91
CA PHE A 63 10.23 -0.69 19.86
C PHE A 63 10.61 0.69 20.42
N HIS A 64 10.39 0.92 21.71
CA HIS A 64 10.75 2.19 22.36
C HIS A 64 12.22 2.27 22.76
N ASP A 65 12.98 1.16 22.69
CA ASP A 65 14.40 1.10 23.00
C ASP A 65 15.24 1.09 21.71
N ASP A 66 15.81 2.25 21.39
CA ASP A 66 16.65 2.45 20.20
C ASP A 66 17.85 1.50 20.12
N LYS A 67 18.38 1.05 21.27
CA LYS A 67 19.52 0.12 21.31
C LYS A 67 19.09 -1.25 20.82
N ILE A 68 17.97 -1.77 21.32
CA ILE A 68 17.44 -3.08 20.91
C ILE A 68 17.07 -3.06 19.42
N VAL A 69 16.45 -1.98 18.95
CA VAL A 69 16.06 -1.84 17.54
C VAL A 69 17.26 -1.89 16.60
N ARG A 70 18.42 -1.36 17.02
CA ARG A 70 19.66 -1.39 16.24
C ARG A 70 20.39 -2.73 16.34
N GLU A 71 20.46 -3.33 17.53
CA GLU A 71 21.21 -4.56 17.79
C GLU A 71 20.44 -5.83 17.37
N HIS A 72 19.11 -5.81 17.40
CA HIS A 72 18.25 -6.99 17.21
C HIS A 72 17.07 -6.75 16.24
N PRO A 73 17.33 -6.31 14.99
CA PRO A 73 16.26 -5.99 14.04
C PRO A 73 15.35 -7.18 13.69
N ARG A 74 15.90 -8.41 13.70
CA ARG A 74 15.11 -9.63 13.47
C ARG A 74 14.01 -9.85 14.51
N ARG A 75 14.26 -9.49 15.77
CA ARG A 75 13.26 -9.60 16.83
C ARG A 75 12.11 -8.63 16.58
N CYS A 76 12.42 -7.41 16.15
CA CYS A 76 11.41 -6.42 15.78
C CYS A 76 10.57 -6.89 14.58
N VAL A 77 11.19 -7.49 13.56
CA VAL A 77 10.47 -8.09 12.41
C VAL A 77 9.47 -9.15 12.87
N THR A 78 9.88 -10.05 13.77
CA THR A 78 9.00 -11.10 14.29
C THR A 78 7.78 -10.51 15.00
N ILE A 79 7.97 -9.47 15.80
CA ILE A 79 6.87 -8.83 16.54
C ILE A 79 5.94 -8.08 15.60
N LEU A 80 6.48 -7.34 14.61
CA LEU A 80 5.66 -6.70 13.58
C LEU A 80 4.83 -7.72 12.78
N ALA A 81 5.42 -8.88 12.46
CA ALA A 81 4.69 -9.96 11.79
C ALA A 81 3.57 -10.55 12.67
N GLN A 82 3.80 -10.67 13.97
CA GLN A 82 2.76 -11.09 14.93
C GLN A 82 1.62 -10.07 15.01
N LEU A 83 1.95 -8.77 15.05
CA LEU A 83 0.97 -7.68 15.08
C LEU A 83 0.12 -7.63 13.80
N LEU A 84 0.74 -7.79 12.63
CA LEU A 84 0.02 -7.91 11.35
C LEU A 84 -0.86 -9.16 11.33
N ARG A 85 -0.36 -10.30 11.83
CA ARG A 85 -1.14 -11.53 11.87
C ARG A 85 -2.38 -11.41 12.75
N LEU A 86 -2.27 -10.73 13.89
CA LEU A 86 -3.42 -10.46 14.76
C LEU A 86 -4.50 -9.66 14.02
N ARG A 87 -4.11 -8.68 13.18
CA ARG A 87 -5.01 -7.88 12.35
C ARG A 87 -5.68 -8.71 11.26
N ASP A 88 -4.90 -9.51 10.53
CA ASP A 88 -5.42 -10.38 9.47
C ASP A 88 -6.45 -11.38 10.01
N LEU A 89 -6.23 -11.91 11.22
CA LEU A 89 -7.18 -12.83 11.87
C LEU A 89 -8.50 -12.14 12.24
N VAL A 90 -8.46 -10.88 12.67
CA VAL A 90 -9.67 -10.08 12.92
C VAL A 90 -10.41 -9.83 11.60
N ALA A 91 -9.71 -9.43 10.56
CA ALA A 91 -10.28 -9.17 9.23
C ALA A 91 -10.91 -10.43 8.59
N ALA A 92 -10.32 -11.61 8.83
CA ALA A 92 -10.84 -12.89 8.36
C ALA A 92 -12.06 -13.42 9.16
N GLY A 93 -12.62 -12.63 10.08
CA GLY A 93 -13.79 -13.04 10.88
C GLY A 93 -13.47 -14.03 12.00
N GLY A 94 -12.19 -14.21 12.36
CA GLY A 94 -11.69 -15.20 13.33
C GLY A 94 -11.99 -14.89 14.80
N GLY A 95 -13.00 -14.08 15.11
CA GLY A 95 -13.43 -13.78 16.49
C GLY A 95 -12.44 -12.94 17.32
N GLY A 96 -11.40 -12.39 16.71
CA GLY A 96 -10.45 -11.49 17.39
C GLY A 96 -11.01 -10.09 17.63
N LYS A 97 -10.60 -9.44 18.72
CA LYS A 97 -10.86 -8.01 18.97
C LYS A 97 -9.77 -7.17 18.33
N ASP A 98 -10.14 -6.25 17.44
CA ASP A 98 -9.21 -5.27 16.83
C ASP A 98 -8.48 -4.44 17.90
N TYR A 99 -7.42 -3.74 17.53
CA TYR A 99 -6.74 -2.80 18.42
C TYR A 99 -7.70 -1.69 18.84
N ASN A 100 -7.66 -1.33 20.13
CA ASN A 100 -8.32 -0.10 20.55
C ASN A 100 -7.46 1.11 20.13
N GLU A 101 -8.03 2.31 20.15
CA GLU A 101 -7.34 3.53 19.72
C GLU A 101 -6.01 3.77 20.48
N ASN A 102 -5.98 3.51 21.79
CA ASN A 102 -4.79 3.69 22.61
C ASN A 102 -3.68 2.68 22.27
N GLU A 103 -4.05 1.41 22.08
CA GLU A 103 -3.15 0.34 21.67
C GLU A 103 -2.59 0.64 20.27
N ALA A 104 -3.44 1.00 19.32
CA ALA A 104 -3.02 1.34 17.96
C ALA A 104 -2.05 2.52 17.96
N LEU A 105 -2.33 3.55 18.75
CA LEU A 105 -1.49 4.72 18.88
C LEU A 105 -0.13 4.41 19.52
N GLU A 106 -0.11 3.61 20.61
CA GLU A 106 1.13 3.18 21.27
C GLU A 106 2.02 2.39 20.31
N ILE A 107 1.45 1.41 19.60
CA ILE A 107 2.20 0.59 18.64
C ILE A 107 2.65 1.42 17.44
N PHE A 108 1.82 2.36 16.95
CA PHE A 108 2.19 3.28 15.88
C PHE A 108 3.41 4.12 16.27
N PHE A 109 3.40 4.72 17.46
CA PHE A 109 4.55 5.47 17.96
C PHE A 109 5.79 4.59 18.11
N GLY A 110 5.65 3.36 18.61
CA GLY A 110 6.73 2.38 18.63
C GLY A 110 7.28 2.10 17.23
N ALA A 111 6.41 1.84 16.26
CA ALA A 111 6.77 1.56 14.88
C ALA A 111 7.51 2.73 14.20
N THR A 112 7.16 3.98 14.51
CA THR A 112 7.86 5.16 13.96
C THR A 112 9.34 5.21 14.37
N LYS A 113 9.70 4.65 15.54
CA LYS A 113 11.10 4.58 16.00
C LYS A 113 11.92 3.53 15.25
N LEU A 114 11.27 2.53 14.64
CA LEU A 114 11.96 1.46 13.92
C LEU A 114 12.67 1.95 12.65
N PHE A 115 12.32 3.13 12.14
CA PHE A 115 13.01 3.80 11.04
C PHE A 115 14.48 4.13 11.34
N VAL A 116 14.91 4.09 12.61
CA VAL A 116 16.31 4.28 13.00
C VAL A 116 17.22 3.14 12.53
N SER A 117 16.66 1.96 12.26
CA SER A 117 17.43 0.80 11.82
C SER A 117 17.66 0.82 10.31
N ASN A 118 18.87 0.43 9.89
CA ASN A 118 19.26 0.30 8.48
C ASN A 118 19.01 -1.11 7.91
N ASP A 119 18.46 -2.03 8.70
CA ASP A 119 18.14 -3.38 8.24
C ASP A 119 17.02 -3.37 7.19
N ALA A 120 17.30 -3.92 6.01
CA ALA A 120 16.39 -3.89 4.88
C ALA A 120 15.11 -4.70 5.11
N SER A 121 15.17 -5.79 5.88
CA SER A 121 14.01 -6.64 6.16
C SER A 121 13.09 -5.95 7.15
N LEU A 122 13.65 -5.35 8.20
CA LEU A 122 12.93 -4.52 9.15
C LEU A 122 12.28 -3.33 8.45
N ARG A 123 13.01 -2.62 7.59
CA ARG A 123 12.46 -1.47 6.87
C ARG A 123 11.23 -1.84 6.03
N ARG A 124 11.28 -2.96 5.29
CA ARG A 124 10.12 -3.47 4.54
C ARG A 124 8.95 -3.84 5.45
N MET A 125 9.23 -4.44 6.60
CA MET A 125 8.19 -4.81 7.57
C MET A 125 7.52 -3.56 8.18
N VAL A 126 8.31 -2.51 8.46
CA VAL A 126 7.80 -1.22 8.93
C VAL A 126 6.87 -0.59 7.89
N TYR A 127 7.24 -0.60 6.60
CA TYR A 127 6.38 -0.11 5.52
C TYR A 127 5.02 -0.80 5.48
N LEU A 128 5.00 -2.14 5.58
CA LEU A 128 3.76 -2.91 5.60
C LEU A 128 2.93 -2.60 6.84
N PHE A 129 3.57 -2.53 8.00
CA PHE A 129 2.90 -2.27 9.27
C PHE A 129 2.30 -0.86 9.34
N ILE A 130 3.06 0.17 8.95
CA ILE A 130 2.57 1.55 8.91
C ILE A 130 1.37 1.69 7.98
N LYS A 131 1.40 1.04 6.81
CA LYS A 131 0.28 1.04 5.87
C LYS A 131 -1.02 0.50 6.48
N ASP A 132 -0.93 -0.51 7.34
CA ASP A 132 -2.09 -1.13 8.00
C ASP A 132 -2.56 -0.33 9.22
N ILE A 133 -1.65 0.00 10.13
CA ILE A 133 -2.01 0.64 11.42
C ILE A 133 -2.49 2.09 11.24
N CYS A 134 -2.06 2.79 10.18
CA CYS A 134 -2.49 4.17 9.93
C CYS A 134 -4.00 4.32 9.73
N ALA A 135 -4.71 3.25 9.36
CA ALA A 135 -6.17 3.28 9.24
C ALA A 135 -6.90 3.34 10.60
N LEU A 136 -6.19 3.05 11.71
CA LEU A 136 -6.75 3.02 13.06
C LEU A 136 -6.37 4.24 13.92
N VAL A 137 -5.40 5.04 13.50
CA VAL A 137 -4.89 6.17 14.28
C VAL A 137 -5.46 7.48 13.75
N ASP A 138 -5.53 8.48 14.63
CA ASP A 138 -5.95 9.82 14.26
C ASP A 138 -5.08 10.38 13.11
N PRO A 139 -5.67 10.93 12.04
CA PRO A 139 -4.93 11.48 10.91
C PRO A 139 -3.85 12.50 11.29
N ALA A 140 -4.05 13.26 12.37
CA ALA A 140 -3.04 14.21 12.86
C ALA A 140 -1.76 13.52 13.33
N SER A 141 -1.81 12.25 13.76
CA SER A 141 -0.65 11.46 14.17
C SER A 141 0.12 10.89 12.97
N VAL A 142 -0.55 10.67 11.84
CA VAL A 142 0.06 10.10 10.62
C VAL A 142 1.19 11.00 10.07
N ILE A 143 1.12 12.31 10.32
CA ILE A 143 2.14 13.27 9.89
C ILE A 143 3.56 12.93 10.39
N ILE A 144 3.67 12.18 11.49
CA ILE A 144 4.94 11.85 12.15
C ILE A 144 5.82 10.96 11.27
N VAL A 145 5.21 10.04 10.50
CA VAL A 145 5.97 9.17 9.59
C VAL A 145 6.28 9.82 8.25
N THR A 146 5.62 10.93 7.90
CA THR A 146 5.79 11.61 6.61
C THR A 146 7.23 12.04 6.35
N SER A 147 7.93 12.57 7.35
CA SER A 147 9.34 12.98 7.20
C SER A 147 10.28 11.78 6.98
N SER A 148 10.04 10.66 7.66
CA SER A 148 10.84 9.44 7.52
C SER A 148 10.61 8.79 6.16
N LEU A 149 9.35 8.76 5.70
CA LEU A 149 9.01 8.23 4.38
C LEU A 149 9.51 9.12 3.24
N THR A 150 9.42 10.44 3.36
CA THR A 150 9.97 11.36 2.34
C THR A 150 11.49 11.27 2.25
N LYS A 151 12.19 11.07 3.37
CA LYS A 151 13.64 10.78 3.38
C LYS A 151 13.97 9.49 2.61
N ASP A 152 13.18 8.44 2.78
CA ASP A 152 13.35 7.18 2.06
C ASP A 152 12.99 7.31 0.57
N MET A 153 12.03 8.17 0.21
CA MET A 153 11.66 8.47 -1.18
C MET A 153 12.79 9.13 -1.99
N THR A 154 13.69 9.85 -1.32
CA THR A 154 14.81 10.57 -1.95
C THR A 154 16.16 9.92 -1.70
N CYS A 155 16.22 8.72 -1.13
CA CYS A 155 17.48 8.01 -0.90
C CYS A 155 18.03 7.40 -2.20
N ASP A 156 19.26 6.87 -2.17
CA ASP A 156 19.90 6.29 -3.37
C ASP A 156 19.43 4.87 -3.72
N ILE A 157 18.57 4.26 -2.89
CA ILE A 157 18.12 2.88 -3.05
C ILE A 157 16.73 2.87 -3.66
N ASP A 158 16.64 2.57 -4.96
CA ASP A 158 15.39 2.56 -5.72
C ASP A 158 14.26 1.75 -5.08
N LEU A 159 14.58 0.62 -4.46
CA LEU A 159 13.58 -0.20 -3.76
C LEU A 159 12.98 0.52 -2.55
N TYR A 160 13.78 1.30 -1.80
CA TYR A 160 13.27 2.09 -0.69
C TYR A 160 12.46 3.26 -1.21
N ARG A 161 12.94 3.94 -2.26
CA ARG A 161 12.22 5.04 -2.89
C ARG A 161 10.82 4.61 -3.34
N ALA A 162 10.74 3.51 -4.08
CA ALA A 162 9.50 2.97 -4.61
C ALA A 162 8.56 2.48 -3.50
N ASN A 163 9.07 1.79 -2.48
CA ASN A 163 8.24 1.26 -1.40
C ASN A 163 7.72 2.37 -0.47
N ALA A 164 8.59 3.32 -0.10
CA ALA A 164 8.19 4.47 0.72
C ALA A 164 7.13 5.33 0.02
N LEU A 165 7.27 5.54 -1.30
CA LEU A 165 6.29 6.25 -2.10
C LEU A 165 4.91 5.57 -2.07
N ARG A 166 4.84 4.25 -2.26
CA ARG A 166 3.57 3.49 -2.20
C ARG A 166 2.90 3.58 -0.83
N VAL A 167 3.69 3.49 0.24
CA VAL A 167 3.16 3.62 1.61
C VAL A 167 2.65 5.04 1.84
N LEU A 168 3.45 6.05 1.48
CA LEU A 168 3.10 7.43 1.72
C LEU A 168 1.81 7.82 0.98
N CYS A 169 1.70 7.50 -0.30
CA CYS A 169 0.48 7.76 -1.07
C CYS A 169 -0.75 6.95 -0.62
N ARG A 170 -0.59 5.97 0.29
CA ARG A 170 -1.71 5.22 0.88
C ARG A 170 -2.24 5.85 2.17
N ILE A 171 -1.41 6.59 2.89
CA ILE A 171 -1.71 7.11 4.25
C ILE A 171 -1.92 8.63 4.30
N ILE A 172 -1.64 9.35 3.21
CA ILE A 172 -1.79 10.82 3.14
C ILE A 172 -3.20 11.26 2.74
N ASP A 173 -3.54 12.49 3.12
CA ASP A 173 -4.70 13.26 2.69
C ASP A 173 -4.31 14.30 1.62
N ALA A 174 -5.27 15.12 1.17
CA ALA A 174 -5.05 16.14 0.15
C ALA A 174 -4.06 17.25 0.57
N SER A 175 -4.05 17.61 1.86
CA SER A 175 -3.14 18.61 2.41
C SER A 175 -1.69 18.12 2.39
N MET A 176 -1.46 16.91 2.93
CA MET A 176 -0.16 16.24 2.90
C MET A 176 0.29 15.94 1.48
N LEU A 177 -0.63 15.53 0.59
CA LEU A 177 -0.33 15.32 -0.83
C LEU A 177 0.21 16.59 -1.49
N SER A 178 -0.41 17.74 -1.21
CA SER A 178 0.06 19.04 -1.73
C SER A 178 1.49 19.35 -1.26
N ALA A 179 1.83 19.00 -0.02
CA ALA A 179 3.17 19.21 0.53
C ALA A 179 4.24 18.32 -0.13
N ILE A 180 3.88 17.10 -0.53
CA ILE A 180 4.81 16.14 -1.14
C ILE A 180 4.72 16.08 -2.69
N GLU A 181 3.82 16.84 -3.31
CA GLU A 181 3.48 16.77 -4.74
C GLU A 181 4.72 16.80 -5.64
N ARG A 182 5.70 17.65 -5.30
CA ARG A 182 6.97 17.75 -6.04
C ARG A 182 7.72 16.41 -6.10
N TYR A 183 7.80 15.69 -4.98
CA TYR A 183 8.51 14.41 -4.92
C TYR A 183 7.80 13.33 -5.73
N VAL A 184 6.46 13.31 -5.72
CA VAL A 184 5.67 12.36 -6.50
C VAL A 184 5.85 12.62 -8.00
N LYS A 185 5.77 13.88 -8.43
CA LYS A 185 6.01 14.27 -9.83
C LYS A 185 7.39 13.88 -10.34
N GLN A 186 8.42 14.12 -9.52
CA GLN A 186 9.79 13.69 -9.84
C GLN A 186 9.89 12.17 -9.95
N ALA A 187 9.21 11.43 -9.07
CA ALA A 187 9.19 9.98 -9.11
C ALA A 187 8.48 9.43 -10.36
N ILE A 188 7.43 10.10 -10.87
CA ILE A 188 6.73 9.68 -12.11
C ILE A 188 7.67 9.66 -13.32
N VAL A 189 8.53 10.68 -13.45
CA VAL A 189 9.48 10.81 -14.57
C VAL A 189 10.88 10.28 -14.24
N ASP A 190 11.00 9.42 -13.22
CA ASP A 190 12.28 8.88 -12.78
C ASP A 190 12.90 7.93 -13.82
N SER A 191 14.24 7.89 -13.86
CA SER A 191 14.96 6.97 -14.74
C SER A 191 14.81 5.50 -14.31
N SER A 192 14.58 5.24 -13.03
CA SER A 192 14.34 3.89 -12.51
C SER A 192 12.92 3.44 -12.80
N PRO A 193 12.72 2.36 -13.60
CA PRO A 193 11.38 1.87 -13.92
C PRO A 193 10.57 1.46 -12.68
N VAL A 194 11.25 0.97 -11.64
CA VAL A 194 10.60 0.53 -10.39
C VAL A 194 10.01 1.71 -9.63
N VAL A 195 10.69 2.86 -9.62
CA VAL A 195 10.24 4.09 -8.96
C VAL A 195 9.15 4.75 -9.77
N SER A 196 9.34 4.91 -11.08
CA SER A 196 8.33 5.46 -11.98
C SER A 196 7.03 4.66 -11.96
N SER A 197 7.11 3.34 -12.08
CA SER A 197 5.94 2.47 -11.97
C SER A 197 5.24 2.59 -10.61
N ALA A 198 6.00 2.64 -9.51
CA ALA A 198 5.43 2.85 -8.17
C ALA A 198 4.67 4.17 -8.06
N ALA A 199 5.22 5.25 -8.64
CA ALA A 199 4.64 6.58 -8.63
C ALA A 199 3.34 6.65 -9.42
N LEU A 200 3.33 6.08 -10.63
CA LEU A 200 2.15 6.07 -11.51
C LEU A 200 0.98 5.30 -10.88
N VAL A 201 1.26 4.13 -10.33
CA VAL A 201 0.25 3.31 -9.63
C VAL A 201 -0.27 4.04 -8.38
N SER A 202 0.62 4.69 -7.63
CA SER A 202 0.24 5.47 -6.45
C SER A 202 -0.60 6.70 -6.81
N ALA A 203 -0.28 7.38 -7.91
CA ALA A 203 -1.04 8.51 -8.43
C ALA A 203 -2.46 8.07 -8.87
N ALA A 204 -2.57 6.93 -9.54
CA ALA A 204 -3.86 6.39 -9.97
C ALA A 204 -4.74 6.03 -8.76
N HIS A 205 -4.17 5.42 -7.72
CA HIS A 205 -4.86 5.20 -6.44
C HIS A 205 -5.33 6.51 -5.79
N LEU A 206 -4.48 7.54 -5.72
CA LEU A 206 -4.86 8.86 -5.19
C LEU A 206 -5.99 9.50 -6.00
N SER A 207 -6.05 9.24 -7.32
CA SER A 207 -7.12 9.73 -8.19
C SER A 207 -8.48 9.08 -7.91
N SER A 208 -8.50 7.85 -7.42
CA SER A 208 -9.74 7.12 -7.10
C SER A 208 -10.12 7.18 -5.62
N SER A 209 -9.17 7.45 -4.73
CA SER A 209 -9.37 7.39 -3.28
C SER A 209 -10.21 8.54 -2.74
N ASP A 210 -9.84 9.78 -3.08
CA ASP A 210 -10.47 10.99 -2.57
C ASP A 210 -10.67 12.02 -3.71
N PRO A 211 -11.86 12.65 -3.84
CA PRO A 211 -12.10 13.70 -4.81
C PRO A 211 -11.08 14.86 -4.81
N GLU A 212 -10.59 15.28 -3.63
CA GLU A 212 -9.61 16.36 -3.47
C GLU A 212 -8.23 15.93 -3.96
N CYS A 213 -7.76 14.75 -3.53
CA CYS A 213 -6.54 14.14 -4.04
C CYS A 213 -6.60 13.96 -5.56
N GLY A 214 -7.73 13.49 -6.09
CA GLY A 214 -7.94 13.38 -7.52
C GLY A 214 -7.89 14.71 -8.25
N SER A 215 -8.30 15.82 -7.63
CA SER A 215 -8.14 17.16 -8.21
C SER A 215 -6.69 17.55 -8.40
N ILE A 216 -5.84 17.21 -7.43
CA ILE A 216 -4.40 17.43 -7.50
C ILE A 216 -3.80 16.57 -8.62
N VAL A 217 -4.10 15.27 -8.63
CA VAL A 217 -3.56 14.29 -9.60
C VAL A 217 -3.99 14.59 -11.04
N ARG A 218 -5.20 15.11 -11.27
CA ARG A 218 -5.66 15.53 -12.60
C ARG A 218 -4.76 16.57 -13.27
N ARG A 219 -3.91 17.28 -12.50
CA ARG A 219 -2.95 18.26 -13.02
C ARG A 219 -1.63 17.63 -13.48
N TRP A 220 -1.42 16.33 -13.23
CA TRP A 220 -0.14 15.63 -13.50
C TRP A 220 -0.07 15.02 -14.91
N VAL A 221 -0.89 15.55 -15.84
CA VAL A 221 -0.98 15.07 -17.22
C VAL A 221 0.35 15.21 -17.95
N GLY A 222 1.15 16.25 -17.64
CA GLY A 222 2.45 16.47 -18.26
C GLY A 222 3.44 15.37 -17.90
N GLU A 223 3.55 15.07 -16.61
CA GLU A 223 4.43 14.02 -16.08
C GLU A 223 4.01 12.63 -16.57
N ALA A 224 2.71 12.35 -16.59
CA ALA A 224 2.19 11.09 -17.11
C ALA A 224 2.45 10.94 -18.62
N ALA A 225 2.35 12.02 -19.41
CA ALA A 225 2.67 11.98 -20.83
C ALA A 225 4.15 11.66 -21.08
N VAL A 226 5.07 12.21 -20.29
CA VAL A 226 6.50 11.86 -20.36
C VAL A 226 6.73 10.38 -20.05
N ALA A 227 6.02 9.83 -19.05
CA ALA A 227 6.16 8.43 -18.67
C ALA A 227 5.62 7.45 -19.73
N ILE A 228 4.66 7.86 -20.57
CA ILE A 228 4.18 7.04 -21.69
C ILE A 228 5.29 6.79 -22.73
N GLU A 229 6.22 7.72 -22.89
CA GLU A 229 7.34 7.58 -23.84
C GLU A 229 8.50 6.72 -23.30
N SER A 230 8.36 6.16 -22.08
CA SER A 230 9.36 5.29 -21.47
C SER A 230 9.61 4.05 -22.30
N GLN A 231 10.86 3.58 -22.43
CA GLN A 231 11.17 2.32 -23.12
C GLN A 231 10.73 1.07 -22.34
N ASN A 232 10.32 1.24 -21.08
CA ASN A 232 9.88 0.14 -20.23
C ASN A 232 8.36 -0.05 -20.37
N GLY A 233 7.93 -1.20 -20.92
CA GLY A 233 6.52 -1.50 -21.15
C GLY A 233 5.65 -1.45 -19.89
N MET A 234 6.19 -1.76 -18.71
CA MET A 234 5.44 -1.66 -17.45
C MET A 234 5.20 -0.20 -17.03
N VAL A 235 6.15 0.70 -17.29
CA VAL A 235 5.98 2.13 -17.05
C VAL A 235 4.96 2.72 -18.02
N GLN A 236 5.08 2.39 -19.31
CA GLN A 236 4.11 2.83 -20.33
C GLN A 236 2.69 2.40 -19.96
N PHE A 237 2.53 1.12 -19.60
CA PHE A 237 1.24 0.55 -19.19
C PHE A 237 0.62 1.32 -18.02
N HIS A 238 1.37 1.54 -16.94
CA HIS A 238 0.86 2.29 -15.79
C HIS A 238 0.61 3.78 -16.12
N ALA A 239 1.38 4.38 -17.03
CA ALA A 239 1.21 5.76 -17.43
C ALA A 239 -0.06 5.96 -18.26
N VAL A 240 -0.34 5.04 -19.19
CA VAL A 240 -1.61 4.99 -19.92
C VAL A 240 -2.78 4.76 -18.95
N GLY A 241 -2.62 3.86 -17.97
CA GLY A 241 -3.60 3.63 -16.90
C GLY A 241 -3.92 4.89 -16.10
N LEU A 242 -2.90 5.63 -15.65
CA LEU A 242 -3.08 6.91 -14.94
C LEU A 242 -3.77 7.95 -15.83
N MET A 243 -3.37 8.06 -17.09
CA MET A 243 -3.98 9.00 -18.05
C MET A 243 -5.45 8.69 -18.29
N TYR A 244 -5.81 7.41 -18.34
CA TYR A 244 -7.20 6.97 -18.37
C TYR A 244 -7.91 7.34 -17.07
N SER A 245 -7.36 7.05 -15.89
CA SER A 245 -7.97 7.41 -14.60
C SER A 245 -8.24 8.93 -14.48
N ILE A 246 -7.34 9.77 -15.00
CA ILE A 246 -7.50 11.23 -15.04
C ILE A 246 -8.64 11.65 -15.99
N ARG A 247 -8.77 10.97 -17.14
CA ARG A 247 -9.68 11.36 -18.23
C ARG A 247 -10.92 10.49 -18.35
N CYS A 248 -11.17 9.54 -17.45
CA CYS A 248 -12.25 8.55 -17.60
C CYS A 248 -13.65 9.17 -17.71
N ARG A 249 -13.82 10.41 -17.22
CA ARG A 249 -15.06 11.20 -17.31
C ARG A 249 -15.13 12.11 -18.55
N ASP A 250 -14.07 12.21 -19.33
CA ASP A 250 -13.97 12.97 -20.57
C ASP A 250 -13.91 12.01 -21.79
N ARG A 251 -15.04 11.87 -22.46
CA ARG A 251 -15.19 10.97 -23.62
C ARG A 251 -14.22 11.30 -24.77
N LEU A 252 -13.93 12.58 -25.00
CA LEU A 252 -12.98 12.99 -26.04
C LEU A 252 -11.54 12.68 -25.63
N GLY A 253 -11.22 12.91 -24.35
CA GLY A 253 -9.93 12.57 -23.76
C GLY A 253 -9.61 11.07 -23.85
N VAL A 254 -10.58 10.21 -23.54
CA VAL A 254 -10.44 8.75 -23.66
C VAL A 254 -10.26 8.32 -25.12
N SER A 255 -11.05 8.88 -26.04
CA SER A 255 -10.92 8.54 -27.47
C SER A 255 -9.53 8.87 -28.02
N LYS A 256 -8.91 9.96 -27.57
CA LYS A 256 -7.54 10.32 -27.98
C LYS A 256 -6.50 9.34 -27.44
N ILE A 257 -6.65 8.89 -26.20
CA ILE A 257 -5.74 7.88 -25.62
C ILE A 257 -5.80 6.59 -26.43
N VAL A 258 -7.01 6.10 -26.73
CA VAL A 258 -7.19 4.87 -27.52
C VAL A 258 -6.65 5.01 -28.94
N GLN A 259 -6.85 6.16 -29.59
CA GLN A 259 -6.32 6.38 -30.95
C GLN A 259 -4.80 6.45 -30.99
N GLN A 260 -4.18 6.95 -29.92
CA GLN A 260 -2.73 7.20 -29.89
C GLN A 260 -1.95 5.99 -29.37
N TYR A 261 -2.54 5.16 -28.51
CA TYR A 261 -1.83 4.08 -27.79
C TYR A 261 -2.55 2.73 -27.77
N GLY A 262 -3.72 2.61 -28.41
CA GLY A 262 -4.55 1.39 -28.43
C GLY A 262 -4.40 0.52 -29.67
#